data_AF-A0A2V8RYQ7-F1
#
_entry.id   AF-A0A2V8RYQ7-F1
#
_cell.length_a   1.000
_cell.length_b   1.000
_cell.length_c   1.000
_cell.angle_alpha   90.00
_cell.angle_beta   90.00
_cell.angle_gamma   90.00
#
_symmetry.space_group_name_H-M   'P 1'
#
loop_
_entity.id
_entity.type
_entity.pdbx_description
1 polymer ?
#
loop_
_entity_poly.entity_id
_entity_poly.type
_entity_poly.pdbx_seq_one_letter_code
_entity_poly.pdbx_strand_id
1 'polypeptide(L)'
;MRHSVVKREAEAGPIGARRWRAVLVFGLACALFCVWSVAHSYAVALAPTEPEPAAQDQNIDFSKFRHDSDKHRSLACSACHQRASDNSVQPSYDGRASLPGHKACTDCHLPQFVQANIPMCYICHTNVENNPNPPVKDFPSLQSFNAKFTHAQHDTGAARPPSRCAACHTTMGRRSAAMSIPAHLNAHAQCYTCHKPDAQANGRDIGSCATCHELGGYARTPTSARSYAVSFSHATHGRRQGLNCVDCHKLTNATAQRQQVTQPRPLQHFGSSRAQTCMTCHNDQRRFNGKTVFGEANFKDCARCHKGTTFRM
;
A
#
# COMPACT_ATOMS: atom_id res chain seq x y z
N MET A 1 67.43 -63.81 25.44
CA MET A 1 67.17 -64.92 24.49
C MET A 1 65.96 -64.57 23.62
N ARG A 2 66.06 -64.91 22.33
CA ARG A 2 65.09 -64.81 21.22
C ARG A 2 65.09 -63.49 20.41
N HIS A 3 65.84 -63.60 19.31
CA HIS A 3 65.79 -62.80 18.09
C HIS A 3 64.40 -62.76 17.45
N SER A 4 64.12 -61.68 16.72
CA SER A 4 63.42 -61.76 15.42
C SER A 4 63.77 -60.53 14.57
N VAL A 5 64.40 -60.82 13.44
CA VAL A 5 64.79 -59.92 12.35
C VAL A 5 63.60 -59.77 11.41
N VAL A 6 63.29 -58.55 10.95
CA VAL A 6 62.46 -58.34 9.75
C VAL A 6 63.09 -57.25 8.87
N LYS A 7 63.52 -57.66 7.68
CA LYS A 7 63.87 -56.84 6.50
C LYS A 7 62.61 -56.23 5.87
N ARG A 8 62.77 -55.06 5.21
CA ARG A 8 62.11 -54.63 3.95
C ARG A 8 62.74 -53.27 3.56
N GLU A 9 63.64 -53.24 2.58
CA GLU A 9 63.43 -53.17 1.12
C GLU A 9 62.97 -51.78 0.65
N ALA A 10 63.84 -51.16 -0.13
CA ALA A 10 63.66 -49.91 -0.83
C ALA A 10 63.10 -50.19 -2.23
N GLU A 11 62.04 -49.49 -2.64
CA GLU A 11 61.55 -49.50 -4.01
C GLU A 11 61.59 -48.09 -4.60
N ALA A 12 62.39 -47.95 -5.65
CA ALA A 12 62.37 -46.83 -6.58
C ALA A 12 61.24 -47.05 -7.60
N GLY A 13 60.38 -46.05 -7.79
CA GLY A 13 59.27 -46.06 -8.76
C GLY A 13 59.37 -44.96 -9.83
N PRO A 14 58.80 -45.17 -11.02
CA PRO A 14 59.35 -44.66 -12.28
C PRO A 14 58.90 -43.23 -12.65
N ILE A 15 59.89 -42.37 -12.92
CA ILE A 15 59.75 -41.09 -13.60
C ILE A 15 59.68 -41.38 -15.11
N GLY A 16 58.49 -41.51 -15.70
CA GLY A 16 58.45 -41.80 -17.14
C GLY A 16 57.15 -41.58 -17.91
N ALA A 17 55.97 -41.65 -17.29
CA ALA A 17 54.72 -41.72 -18.07
C ALA A 17 53.78 -40.49 -17.98
N ARG A 18 54.07 -39.50 -17.13
CA ARG A 18 53.14 -38.36 -16.91
C ARG A 18 53.33 -37.15 -17.83
N ARG A 19 54.45 -37.03 -18.55
CA ARG A 19 54.74 -35.81 -19.35
C ARG A 19 54.11 -35.78 -20.73
N TRP A 20 53.70 -36.92 -21.29
CA TRP A 20 53.14 -36.98 -22.66
C TRP A 20 51.62 -36.79 -22.73
N ARG A 21 50.88 -37.02 -21.64
CA ARG A 21 49.43 -36.77 -21.60
C ARG A 21 49.07 -35.28 -21.53
N ALA A 22 49.94 -34.44 -20.99
CA ALA A 22 49.69 -32.99 -20.88
C ALA A 22 49.81 -32.25 -22.24
N VAL A 23 50.66 -32.73 -23.15
CA VAL A 23 50.91 -32.07 -24.45
C VAL A 23 49.78 -32.33 -25.45
N LEU A 24 49.17 -33.52 -25.43
CA LEU A 24 48.05 -33.84 -26.33
C LEU A 24 46.72 -33.16 -25.95
N VAL A 25 46.48 -32.89 -24.67
CA VAL A 25 45.25 -32.21 -24.21
C VAL A 25 45.30 -30.70 -24.51
N PHE A 26 46.47 -30.07 -24.44
CA PHE A 26 46.61 -28.63 -24.75
C PHE A 26 46.53 -28.32 -26.25
N GLY A 27 47.03 -29.20 -27.12
CA GLY A 27 46.98 -29.01 -28.58
C GLY A 27 45.55 -29.03 -29.15
N LEU A 28 44.68 -29.88 -28.61
CA LEU A 28 43.30 -30.03 -29.09
C LEU A 28 42.38 -28.87 -28.61
N ALA A 29 42.70 -28.26 -27.46
CA ALA A 29 42.00 -27.08 -26.95
C ALA A 29 42.28 -25.81 -27.77
N CYS A 30 43.52 -25.61 -28.25
CA CYS A 30 43.85 -24.47 -29.10
C CYS A 30 43.17 -24.53 -30.49
N ALA A 31 43.08 -25.73 -31.09
CA ALA A 31 42.44 -25.89 -32.39
C ALA A 31 40.92 -25.60 -32.33
N LEU A 32 40.24 -25.99 -31.25
CA LEU A 32 38.82 -25.68 -31.04
C LEU A 32 38.57 -24.18 -30.78
N PHE A 33 39.51 -23.49 -30.13
CA PHE A 33 39.38 -22.05 -29.86
C PHE A 33 39.56 -21.19 -31.13
N CYS A 34 40.43 -21.60 -32.05
CA CYS A 34 40.62 -20.91 -33.32
C CYS A 34 39.40 -21.05 -34.26
N VAL A 35 38.75 -22.23 -34.30
CA VAL A 35 37.54 -22.43 -35.11
C VAL A 35 36.34 -21.67 -34.53
N TRP A 36 36.22 -21.56 -33.21
CA TRP A 36 35.15 -20.79 -32.56
C TRP A 36 35.28 -19.26 -32.80
N SER A 37 36.52 -18.76 -32.89
CA SER A 37 36.80 -17.33 -33.13
C SER A 37 36.48 -16.89 -34.56
N VAL A 38 36.69 -17.76 -35.56
CA VAL A 38 36.35 -17.45 -36.96
C VAL A 38 34.84 -17.55 -37.20
N ALA A 39 34.13 -18.50 -36.56
CA ALA A 39 32.68 -18.60 -36.67
C ALA A 39 31.92 -17.42 -36.00
N HIS A 40 32.45 -16.85 -34.91
CA HIS A 40 31.87 -15.64 -34.28
C HIS A 40 32.02 -14.38 -35.14
N SER A 41 32.97 -14.36 -36.08
CA SER A 41 33.22 -13.17 -36.92
C SER A 41 32.22 -13.04 -38.08
N TYR A 42 31.57 -14.12 -38.51
CA TYR A 42 30.57 -14.08 -39.60
C TYR A 42 29.12 -13.91 -39.12
N ALA A 43 28.84 -14.04 -37.82
CA ALA A 43 27.50 -13.89 -37.27
C ALA A 43 27.12 -12.43 -36.93
N VAL A 44 28.04 -11.47 -37.05
CA VAL A 44 27.80 -10.06 -36.73
C VAL A 44 27.22 -9.25 -37.92
N ALA A 45 27.19 -9.81 -39.13
CA ALA A 45 26.78 -9.07 -40.33
C ALA A 45 25.26 -9.04 -40.62
N LEU A 46 24.42 -9.69 -39.82
CA LEU A 46 22.96 -9.73 -40.02
C LEU A 46 22.14 -9.53 -38.73
N ALA A 47 22.70 -8.82 -37.75
CA ALA A 47 21.88 -8.34 -36.65
C ALA A 47 20.83 -7.35 -37.21
N PRO A 48 19.52 -7.56 -36.97
CA PRO A 48 18.52 -6.55 -37.30
C PRO A 48 18.90 -5.25 -36.59
N THR A 49 19.01 -4.17 -37.36
CA THR A 49 19.16 -2.80 -36.86
C THR A 49 18.27 -2.63 -35.64
N GLU A 50 18.87 -2.41 -34.46
CA GLU A 50 18.12 -2.03 -33.27
C GLU A 50 17.22 -0.86 -33.66
N PRO A 51 15.93 -0.89 -33.28
CA PRO A 51 15.04 0.24 -33.54
C PRO A 51 15.70 1.48 -32.95
N GLU A 52 15.96 2.44 -33.82
CA GLU A 52 16.47 3.77 -33.48
C GLU A 52 15.68 4.27 -32.26
N PRO A 53 16.35 4.69 -31.16
CA PRO A 53 15.65 5.15 -29.97
C PRO A 53 14.68 6.24 -30.42
N ALA A 54 13.38 5.95 -30.30
CA ALA A 54 12.32 6.86 -30.71
C ALA A 54 12.71 8.26 -30.25
N ALA A 55 12.89 9.16 -31.22
CA ALA A 55 13.31 10.53 -30.97
C ALA A 55 12.52 11.05 -29.77
N GLN A 56 13.22 11.23 -28.65
CA GLN A 56 12.61 11.72 -27.42
C GLN A 56 11.94 13.03 -27.80
N ASP A 57 10.61 13.08 -27.61
CA ASP A 57 9.78 14.23 -27.89
C ASP A 57 10.51 15.49 -27.40
N GLN A 58 11.01 16.30 -28.35
CA GLN A 58 12.03 17.33 -28.08
C GLN A 58 11.47 18.53 -27.30
N ASN A 59 10.27 18.41 -26.74
CA ASN A 59 9.56 19.49 -26.06
C ASN A 59 9.08 19.12 -24.66
N ILE A 60 9.90 18.37 -23.91
CA ILE A 60 9.64 18.10 -22.49
C ILE A 60 10.19 19.27 -21.66
N ASP A 61 9.29 20.03 -21.03
CA ASP A 61 9.63 21.11 -20.09
C ASP A 61 10.21 20.54 -18.78
N PHE A 62 11.53 20.39 -18.72
CA PHE A 62 12.24 19.91 -17.52
C PHE A 62 12.26 20.91 -16.35
N SER A 63 11.69 22.12 -16.50
CA SER A 63 11.53 23.05 -15.36
C SER A 63 10.35 22.69 -14.45
N LYS A 64 9.49 21.76 -14.87
CA LYS A 64 8.29 21.34 -14.14
C LYS A 64 8.21 19.83 -14.03
N PHE A 65 8.05 19.34 -12.80
CA PHE A 65 7.72 17.95 -12.58
C PHE A 65 6.22 17.68 -12.82
N ARG A 66 5.94 16.56 -13.48
CA ARG A 66 4.58 16.14 -13.84
C ARG A 66 4.33 14.69 -13.43
N HIS A 67 3.47 14.47 -12.44
CA HIS A 67 3.00 13.13 -12.07
C HIS A 67 2.13 12.49 -13.15
N ASP A 68 1.50 13.31 -14.00
CA ASP A 68 0.56 12.87 -15.02
C ASP A 68 1.21 12.48 -16.35
N SER A 69 2.54 12.55 -16.50
CA SER A 69 3.21 12.01 -17.69
C SER A 69 3.07 10.48 -17.73
N ASP A 70 2.97 9.90 -18.92
CA ASP A 70 2.79 8.44 -19.07
C ASP A 70 3.94 7.65 -18.44
N LYS A 71 5.17 8.16 -18.57
CA LYS A 71 6.36 7.54 -17.96
C LYS A 71 6.30 7.60 -16.44
N HIS A 72 6.05 8.77 -15.83
CA HIS A 72 6.02 8.88 -14.36
C HIS A 72 4.82 8.16 -13.75
N ARG A 73 3.65 8.18 -14.42
CA ARG A 73 2.45 7.46 -13.97
C ARG A 73 2.64 5.94 -13.93
N SER A 74 3.53 5.41 -14.78
CA SER A 74 3.85 3.98 -14.82
C SER A 74 4.80 3.53 -13.70
N LEU A 75 5.49 4.48 -13.05
CA LEU A 75 6.39 4.18 -11.94
C LEU A 75 5.62 4.01 -10.64
N ALA A 76 6.08 3.10 -9.78
CA ALA A 76 5.60 3.04 -8.40
C ALA A 76 5.95 4.36 -7.67
N CYS A 77 5.04 4.88 -6.84
CA CYS A 77 5.30 6.11 -6.09
C CYS A 77 6.58 6.02 -5.25
N SER A 78 6.89 4.83 -4.72
CA SER A 78 8.10 4.54 -3.94
C SER A 78 9.41 4.65 -4.72
N ALA A 79 9.36 4.67 -6.06
CA ALA A 79 10.55 4.93 -6.88
C ALA A 79 11.13 6.33 -6.62
N CYS A 80 10.28 7.30 -6.25
CA CYS A 80 10.70 8.67 -5.93
C CYS A 80 10.37 9.09 -4.49
N HIS A 81 9.24 8.62 -3.95
CA HIS A 81 8.76 8.94 -2.61
C HIS A 81 8.94 7.77 -1.66
N GLN A 82 10.11 7.70 -1.05
CA GLN A 82 10.37 6.70 -0.01
C GLN A 82 9.74 7.13 1.32
N ARG A 83 9.16 6.15 2.01
CA ARG A 83 8.77 6.29 3.41
C ARG A 83 9.97 5.92 4.26
N ALA A 84 10.21 6.65 5.35
CA ALA A 84 11.25 6.22 6.27
C ALA A 84 10.91 4.85 6.86
N SER A 85 11.96 4.08 7.15
CA SER A 85 11.89 2.77 7.81
C SER A 85 11.25 2.84 9.19
N ASP A 86 11.18 4.02 9.79
CA ASP A 86 10.49 4.31 11.05
C ASP A 86 8.96 4.30 10.95
N ASN A 87 8.40 4.03 9.77
CA ASN A 87 6.97 3.98 9.49
C ASN A 87 6.26 5.34 9.65
N SER A 88 6.98 6.45 9.56
CA SER A 88 6.42 7.80 9.62
C SER A 88 5.35 8.06 8.55
N VAL A 89 4.42 8.96 8.90
CA VAL A 89 3.31 9.37 8.02
C VAL A 89 3.74 10.32 6.90
N GLN A 90 4.93 10.91 7.05
CA GLN A 90 5.49 11.84 6.08
C GLN A 90 6.60 11.11 5.32
N PRO A 91 6.54 11.04 3.98
CA PRO A 91 7.67 10.57 3.19
C PRO A 91 8.94 11.35 3.57
N SER A 92 10.07 10.67 3.65
CA SER A 92 11.34 11.30 4.02
C SER A 92 12.49 10.66 3.29
N TYR A 93 13.49 11.47 2.95
CA TYR A 93 14.75 11.02 2.38
C TYR A 93 15.88 11.48 3.31
N ASP A 94 16.72 10.54 3.77
CA ASP A 94 17.81 10.80 4.74
C ASP A 94 17.37 11.62 5.97
N GLY A 95 16.19 11.30 6.52
CA GLY A 95 15.64 11.97 7.70
C GLY A 95 15.09 13.38 7.45
N ARG A 96 15.17 13.88 6.21
CA ARG A 96 14.50 15.14 5.81
C ARG A 96 13.13 14.82 5.25
N ALA A 97 12.12 15.31 5.93
CA ALA A 97 10.75 15.11 5.51
C ALA A 97 10.50 15.83 4.17
N SER A 98 9.69 15.23 3.29
CA SER A 98 9.11 15.78 2.06
C SER A 98 9.98 16.07 0.83
N LEU A 99 11.31 16.01 0.89
CA LEU A 99 12.15 16.23 -0.30
C LEU A 99 12.71 14.91 -0.84
N PRO A 100 12.37 14.50 -2.08
CA PRO A 100 13.10 13.43 -2.74
C PRO A 100 14.54 13.92 -2.98
N GLY A 101 15.54 13.18 -2.49
CA GLY A 101 16.93 13.48 -2.81
C GLY A 101 17.18 13.39 -4.32
N HIS A 102 18.27 13.99 -4.80
CA HIS A 102 18.61 13.99 -6.24
C HIS A 102 18.60 12.59 -6.87
N LYS A 103 18.93 11.56 -6.07
CA LYS A 103 18.91 10.15 -6.49
C LYS A 103 17.60 9.76 -7.18
N ALA A 104 16.46 10.22 -6.66
CA ALA A 104 15.13 9.90 -7.19
C ALA A 104 14.95 10.32 -8.66
N CYS A 105 15.65 11.36 -9.11
CA CYS A 105 15.63 11.80 -10.50
C CYS A 105 16.83 11.25 -11.28
N THR A 106 18.02 11.24 -10.68
CA THR A 106 19.26 10.83 -11.38
C THR A 106 19.27 9.35 -11.76
N ASP A 107 18.52 8.49 -11.07
CA ASP A 107 18.41 7.08 -11.43
C ASP A 107 17.87 6.86 -12.86
N CYS A 108 17.14 7.83 -13.43
CA CYS A 108 16.64 7.78 -14.80
C CYS A 108 17.08 8.97 -15.67
N HIS A 109 17.31 10.13 -15.05
CA HIS A 109 17.61 11.40 -15.74
C HIS A 109 19.06 11.85 -15.60
N LEU A 110 20.01 10.95 -15.31
CA LEU A 110 21.42 11.30 -15.18
C LEU A 110 21.96 12.15 -16.35
N PRO A 111 21.68 11.83 -17.64
CA PRO A 111 22.17 12.64 -18.75
C PRO A 111 21.66 14.08 -18.73
N GLN A 112 20.39 14.31 -18.35
CA GLN A 112 19.82 15.65 -18.23
C GLN A 112 20.29 16.37 -16.97
N PHE A 113 20.63 15.62 -15.91
CA PHE A 113 21.09 16.16 -14.64
C PHE A 113 22.52 16.73 -14.69
N VAL A 114 23.34 16.30 -15.66
CA VAL A 114 24.74 16.74 -15.80
C VAL A 114 24.94 17.76 -16.93
N GLN A 115 23.90 18.16 -17.66
CA GLN A 115 23.98 19.17 -18.72
C GLN A 115 24.25 20.57 -18.14
N ALA A 116 24.84 21.48 -18.91
CA ALA A 116 24.93 22.89 -18.49
C ALA A 116 23.53 23.55 -18.52
N ASN A 117 23.27 24.53 -17.65
CA ASN A 117 21.97 25.23 -17.52
C ASN A 117 20.77 24.31 -17.22
N ILE A 118 20.89 23.48 -16.17
CA ILE A 118 19.95 22.40 -15.82
C ILE A 118 18.56 22.94 -15.42
N PRO A 119 17.52 22.87 -16.29
CA PRO A 119 16.18 23.32 -15.92
C PRO A 119 15.58 22.47 -14.79
N MET A 120 16.04 21.22 -14.68
CA MET A 120 15.60 20.25 -13.68
C MET A 120 15.93 20.66 -12.25
N CYS A 121 17.04 21.39 -12.03
CA CYS A 121 17.38 21.87 -10.69
C CYS A 121 16.33 22.88 -10.19
N TYR A 122 15.69 23.64 -11.10
CA TYR A 122 14.61 24.55 -10.76
C TYR A 122 13.29 23.85 -10.44
N ILE A 123 13.17 22.53 -10.60
CA ILE A 123 12.01 21.78 -10.06
C ILE A 123 11.95 21.95 -8.54
N CYS A 124 13.11 21.80 -7.89
CA CYS A 124 13.22 21.84 -6.42
C CYS A 124 13.81 23.16 -5.93
N HIS A 125 14.77 23.77 -6.62
CA HIS A 125 15.46 24.95 -6.13
C HIS A 125 14.82 26.25 -6.61
N THR A 126 14.88 27.28 -5.76
CA THR A 126 14.46 28.65 -6.12
C THR A 126 15.55 29.38 -6.91
N ASN A 127 16.82 29.06 -6.67
CA ASN A 127 17.99 29.51 -7.42
C ASN A 127 19.06 28.41 -7.35
N VAL A 128 19.90 28.27 -8.39
CA VAL A 128 20.96 27.26 -8.52
C VAL A 128 22.34 27.89 -8.77
N GLU A 129 22.43 29.21 -8.84
CA GLU A 129 23.66 29.94 -9.14
C GLU A 129 24.62 29.97 -7.94
N ASN A 130 25.87 29.59 -8.18
CA ASN A 130 27.03 29.79 -7.28
C ASN A 130 26.82 29.39 -5.81
N ASN A 131 25.98 28.40 -5.55
CA ASN A 131 25.71 27.92 -4.20
C ASN A 131 25.73 26.37 -4.18
N PRO A 132 26.65 25.73 -3.43
CA PRO A 132 26.69 24.28 -3.31
C PRO A 132 25.47 23.70 -2.56
N ASN A 133 24.72 24.53 -1.82
CA ASN A 133 23.48 24.19 -1.14
C ASN A 133 22.38 25.20 -1.50
N PRO A 134 21.85 25.14 -2.73
CA PRO A 134 20.86 26.10 -3.19
C PRO A 134 19.55 25.99 -2.39
N PRO A 135 18.86 27.11 -2.10
CA PRO A 135 17.61 27.10 -1.37
C PRO A 135 16.54 26.30 -2.11
N VAL A 136 15.88 25.39 -1.39
CA VAL A 136 14.82 24.53 -1.91
C VAL A 136 13.47 25.22 -1.73
N LYS A 137 12.59 25.08 -2.72
CA LYS A 137 11.19 25.49 -2.67
C LYS A 137 10.46 24.71 -1.58
N ASP A 138 9.48 25.35 -0.95
CA ASP A 138 8.53 24.64 -0.12
C ASP A 138 7.77 23.62 -0.99
N PHE A 139 7.77 22.37 -0.54
CA PHE A 139 7.01 21.34 -1.23
C PHE A 139 5.52 21.62 -1.02
N PRO A 140 4.70 21.67 -2.09
CA PRO A 140 3.27 21.81 -1.93
C PRO A 140 2.77 20.66 -1.05
N SER A 141 1.90 20.97 -0.09
CA SER A 141 1.24 19.95 0.71
C SER A 141 0.62 18.93 -0.23
N LEU A 142 0.86 17.64 0.02
CA LEU A 142 0.32 16.54 -0.80
C LEU A 142 -1.15 16.82 -1.10
N GLN A 143 -1.45 17.21 -2.34
CA GLN A 143 -2.82 17.36 -2.78
C GLN A 143 -3.43 15.97 -2.66
N SER A 144 -4.50 15.86 -1.87
CA SER A 144 -5.10 14.57 -1.57
C SER A 144 -5.52 13.90 -2.87
N PHE A 145 -4.75 12.91 -3.30
CA PHE A 145 -5.12 12.02 -4.39
C PHE A 145 -6.33 11.19 -3.94
N ASN A 146 -7.16 10.73 -4.88
CA ASN A 146 -8.31 9.92 -4.52
C ASN A 146 -7.86 8.67 -3.77
N ALA A 147 -8.29 8.56 -2.51
CA ALA A 147 -8.00 7.41 -1.68
C ALA A 147 -8.98 6.28 -2.01
N LYS A 148 -8.46 5.16 -2.49
CA LYS A 148 -9.15 3.89 -2.66
C LYS A 148 -9.05 3.09 -1.38
N PHE A 149 -10.21 2.82 -0.80
CA PHE A 149 -10.36 1.91 0.31
C PHE A 149 -11.69 1.17 0.17
N THR A 150 -11.67 -0.15 0.34
CA THR A 150 -12.88 -0.96 0.31
C THR A 150 -13.03 -1.75 1.61
N HIS A 151 -14.17 -1.60 2.28
CA HIS A 151 -14.43 -2.32 3.53
C HIS A 151 -14.49 -3.84 3.32
N ALA A 152 -15.08 -4.28 2.21
CA ALA A 152 -15.25 -5.70 1.92
C ALA A 152 -13.89 -6.44 1.77
N GLN A 153 -12.91 -5.80 1.13
CA GLN A 153 -11.56 -6.35 1.04
C GLN A 153 -10.91 -6.47 2.43
N HIS A 154 -11.15 -5.51 3.32
CA HIS A 154 -10.55 -5.46 4.66
C HIS A 154 -11.38 -6.18 5.75
N ASP A 155 -12.42 -6.93 5.40
CA ASP A 155 -13.18 -7.75 6.37
C ASP A 155 -12.91 -9.25 6.23
N THR A 156 -12.01 -9.67 5.33
CA THR A 156 -11.76 -11.09 5.03
C THR A 156 -10.28 -11.44 4.93
N GLY A 157 -9.96 -12.71 5.17
CA GLY A 157 -8.62 -13.28 4.99
C GLY A 157 -7.50 -12.53 5.71
N ALA A 158 -6.34 -12.46 5.07
CA ALA A 158 -5.14 -11.78 5.57
C ALA A 158 -5.28 -10.25 5.65
N ALA A 159 -6.23 -9.66 4.91
CA ALA A 159 -6.50 -8.23 4.94
C ALA A 159 -7.39 -7.82 6.14
N ARG A 160 -7.94 -8.78 6.88
CA ARG A 160 -8.81 -8.51 8.02
C ARG A 160 -8.00 -8.07 9.24
N PRO A 161 -8.22 -6.87 9.80
CA PRO A 161 -7.50 -6.43 10.98
C PRO A 161 -7.95 -7.20 12.24
N PRO A 162 -7.07 -7.36 13.26
CA PRO A 162 -7.34 -8.19 14.44
C PRO A 162 -8.64 -7.84 15.18
N SER A 163 -8.93 -6.54 15.34
CA SER A 163 -10.15 -6.04 16.00
C SER A 163 -11.29 -5.71 15.01
N ARG A 164 -11.21 -6.20 13.77
CA ARG A 164 -12.18 -5.95 12.69
C ARG A 164 -12.48 -4.44 12.56
N CYS A 165 -13.75 -4.06 12.55
CA CYS A 165 -14.17 -2.65 12.42
C CYS A 165 -13.57 -1.75 13.52
N ALA A 166 -13.43 -2.27 14.75
CA ALA A 166 -12.91 -1.50 15.88
C ALA A 166 -11.40 -1.25 15.80
N ALA A 167 -10.69 -1.88 14.85
CA ALA A 167 -9.29 -1.57 14.60
C ALA A 167 -9.10 -0.17 14.00
N CYS A 168 -10.08 0.32 13.22
CA CYS A 168 -9.99 1.62 12.54
C CYS A 168 -11.03 2.64 13.04
N HIS A 169 -12.17 2.16 13.54
CA HIS A 169 -13.25 3.01 14.02
C HIS A 169 -13.22 3.16 15.53
N THR A 170 -13.28 4.40 16.00
CA THR A 170 -13.44 4.73 17.42
C THR A 170 -14.77 5.44 17.66
N THR A 171 -15.38 5.16 18.81
CA THR A 171 -16.60 5.85 19.24
C THR A 171 -16.24 7.22 19.79
N MET A 172 -16.80 8.29 19.23
CA MET A 172 -16.54 9.66 19.70
C MET A 172 -17.29 9.98 21.00
N GLY A 173 -16.81 9.49 22.13
CA GLY A 173 -17.40 9.77 23.44
C GLY A 173 -18.72 9.03 23.72
N ARG A 174 -19.20 9.13 24.96
CA ARG A 174 -20.27 8.26 25.53
C ARG A 174 -21.66 8.42 24.90
N ARG A 175 -21.89 9.48 24.11
CA ARG A 175 -23.19 9.80 23.49
C ARG A 175 -23.16 9.84 21.96
N SER A 176 -22.00 9.65 21.31
CA SER A 176 -21.96 9.75 19.85
C SER A 176 -22.62 8.58 19.17
N ALA A 177 -23.50 8.92 18.26
CA ALA A 177 -24.02 8.03 17.26
C ALA A 177 -23.03 7.87 16.08
N ALA A 178 -22.07 8.79 15.90
CA ALA A 178 -21.05 8.69 14.85
C ALA A 178 -19.79 7.95 15.31
N MET A 179 -19.22 7.14 14.42
CA MET A 179 -17.86 6.63 14.53
C MET A 179 -16.91 7.58 13.80
N SER A 180 -15.77 7.91 14.40
CA SER A 180 -14.72 8.66 13.70
C SER A 180 -13.68 7.73 13.10
N ILE A 181 -13.17 8.15 11.94
CA ILE A 181 -11.88 7.73 11.42
C ILE A 181 -10.97 8.97 11.49
N PRO A 182 -9.69 8.83 11.86
CA PRO A 182 -8.74 9.92 11.71
C PRO A 182 -8.73 10.45 10.26
N ALA A 183 -8.62 11.76 10.09
CA ALA A 183 -8.57 12.40 8.78
C ALA A 183 -7.16 12.96 8.51
N HIS A 184 -6.88 13.28 7.24
CA HIS A 184 -5.60 13.86 6.80
C HIS A 184 -4.40 12.95 7.12
N LEU A 185 -3.25 13.52 7.47
CA LEU A 185 -2.03 12.76 7.78
C LEU A 185 -2.24 11.72 8.90
N ASN A 186 -3.17 11.98 9.84
CA ASN A 186 -3.49 11.03 10.90
C ASN A 186 -4.23 9.77 10.40
N ALA A 187 -4.86 9.80 9.21
CA ALA A 187 -5.43 8.62 8.59
C ALA A 187 -4.34 7.61 8.21
N HIS A 188 -3.19 8.09 7.74
CA HIS A 188 -2.07 7.23 7.36
C HIS A 188 -1.55 6.39 8.53
N ALA A 189 -1.52 6.93 9.75
CA ALA A 189 -1.11 6.18 10.93
C ALA A 189 -1.92 4.89 11.14
N GLN A 190 -3.21 4.90 10.80
CA GLN A 190 -4.06 3.71 10.87
C GLN A 190 -3.71 2.71 9.78
N CYS A 191 -3.63 3.16 8.52
CA CYS A 191 -3.27 2.30 7.39
C CYS A 191 -1.88 1.67 7.57
N TYR A 192 -0.91 2.47 8.02
CA TYR A 192 0.49 2.09 8.19
C TYR A 192 0.74 1.17 9.38
N THR A 193 -0.27 0.88 10.19
CA THR A 193 -0.18 -0.18 11.19
C THR A 193 0.04 -1.55 10.52
N CYS A 194 -0.60 -1.77 9.37
CA CYS A 194 -0.47 -2.99 8.56
C CYS A 194 0.31 -2.76 7.26
N HIS A 195 0.17 -1.59 6.65
CA HIS A 195 0.84 -1.21 5.39
C HIS A 195 2.16 -0.47 5.67
N LYS A 196 3.09 -1.16 6.32
CA LYS A 196 4.43 -0.65 6.59
C LYS A 196 5.27 -0.55 5.30
N PRO A 197 6.39 0.18 5.30
CA PRO A 197 7.38 0.04 4.24
C PRO A 197 7.70 -1.46 4.03
N ASP A 198 7.82 -1.88 2.78
CA ASP A 198 8.12 -3.25 2.36
C ASP A 198 7.07 -4.32 2.73
N ALA A 199 5.91 -3.91 3.25
CA ALA A 199 4.82 -4.84 3.48
C ALA A 199 4.35 -5.45 2.15
N GLN A 200 4.24 -6.78 2.09
CA GLN A 200 3.80 -7.49 0.90
C GLN A 200 2.52 -8.28 1.15
N ALA A 201 1.66 -8.32 0.14
CA ALA A 201 0.53 -9.26 0.07
C ALA A 201 0.46 -9.88 -1.32
N ASN A 202 0.45 -11.21 -1.39
CA ASN A 202 0.45 -11.97 -2.64
C ASN A 202 1.59 -11.55 -3.60
N GLY A 203 2.78 -11.31 -3.05
CA GLY A 203 3.96 -10.87 -3.81
C GLY A 203 3.91 -9.44 -4.34
N ARG A 204 2.91 -8.65 -3.93
CA ARG A 204 2.78 -7.22 -4.30
C ARG A 204 3.12 -6.34 -3.11
N ASP A 205 3.87 -5.28 -3.36
CA ASP A 205 4.09 -4.21 -2.37
C ASP A 205 2.77 -3.51 -2.06
N ILE A 206 2.35 -3.61 -0.80
CA ILE A 206 1.15 -2.94 -0.27
C ILE A 206 1.51 -1.73 0.59
N GLY A 207 2.80 -1.44 0.81
CA GLY A 207 3.30 -0.25 1.49
C GLY A 207 3.40 0.99 0.60
N SER A 208 3.25 0.82 -0.73
CA SER A 208 3.31 1.90 -1.71
C SER A 208 2.10 2.85 -1.65
N CYS A 209 2.35 4.13 -1.93
CA CYS A 209 1.29 5.15 -1.95
C CYS A 209 0.21 4.83 -2.99
N ALA A 210 0.59 4.25 -4.14
CA ALA A 210 -0.33 3.88 -5.22
C ALA A 210 -1.32 2.77 -4.83
N THR A 211 -1.03 2.00 -3.79
CA THR A 211 -1.94 0.96 -3.27
C THR A 211 -3.24 1.58 -2.77
N CYS A 212 -3.17 2.79 -2.21
CA CYS A 212 -4.31 3.51 -1.69
C CYS A 212 -4.66 4.76 -2.50
N HIS A 213 -3.76 5.33 -3.28
CA HIS A 213 -4.00 6.59 -3.98
C HIS A 213 -3.94 6.45 -5.49
N GLU A 214 -4.85 7.15 -6.17
CA GLU A 214 -4.76 7.39 -7.61
C GLU A 214 -4.76 8.87 -7.93
N LEU A 215 -3.95 9.23 -8.94
CA LEU A 215 -3.91 10.58 -9.49
C LEU A 215 -5.33 11.01 -9.90
N GLY A 216 -5.81 12.12 -9.34
CA GLY A 216 -7.16 12.63 -9.56
C GLY A 216 -7.66 13.51 -8.42
N GLY A 217 -8.85 14.10 -8.59
CA GLY A 217 -9.42 15.04 -7.63
C GLY A 217 -10.09 14.37 -6.43
N TYR A 218 -9.80 14.85 -5.22
CA TYR A 218 -10.31 14.33 -3.95
C TYR A 218 -11.85 14.37 -3.82
N ALA A 219 -12.48 13.21 -3.60
CA ALA A 219 -13.87 13.12 -3.16
C ALA A 219 -13.95 12.79 -1.66
N ARG A 220 -14.40 13.75 -0.83
CA ARG A 220 -14.57 13.52 0.61
C ARG A 220 -15.78 12.62 0.88
N THR A 221 -15.59 11.56 1.66
CA THR A 221 -16.71 10.76 2.19
C THR A 221 -17.39 11.51 3.35
N PRO A 222 -18.71 11.74 3.31
CA PRO A 222 -19.43 12.39 4.40
C PRO A 222 -19.41 11.53 5.68
N THR A 223 -19.21 12.15 6.85
CA THR A 223 -19.16 11.48 8.16
C THR A 223 -20.51 11.43 8.89
N SER A 224 -21.58 11.96 8.28
CA SER A 224 -22.90 12.08 8.90
C SER A 224 -23.94 11.16 8.25
N ALA A 225 -24.72 10.44 9.06
CA ALA A 225 -25.90 9.68 8.64
C ALA A 225 -27.18 10.25 9.26
N ARG A 226 -28.30 10.28 8.53
CA ARG A 226 -29.61 10.75 9.03
C ARG A 226 -30.15 9.92 10.21
N SER A 227 -29.76 8.66 10.31
CA SER A 227 -30.14 7.75 11.40
C SER A 227 -29.64 8.17 12.78
N TYR A 228 -28.62 9.02 12.84
CA TYR A 228 -28.06 9.55 14.09
C TYR A 228 -28.90 10.66 14.74
N ALA A 229 -29.95 11.14 14.07
CA ALA A 229 -30.80 12.22 14.56
C ALA A 229 -31.92 11.76 15.52
N VAL A 230 -32.07 10.46 15.78
CA VAL A 230 -33.30 9.86 16.33
C VAL A 230 -32.97 8.87 17.46
N SER A 231 -32.42 9.43 18.56
CA SER A 231 -32.19 8.77 19.86
C SER A 231 -31.39 7.44 19.83
N PHE A 232 -30.53 7.24 18.84
CA PHE A 232 -29.67 6.06 18.74
C PHE A 232 -28.27 6.32 19.34
N SER A 233 -27.67 5.31 19.96
CA SER A 233 -26.30 5.36 20.47
C SER A 233 -25.58 4.01 20.25
N HIS A 234 -24.38 4.05 19.66
CA HIS A 234 -23.49 2.88 19.58
C HIS A 234 -22.97 2.45 20.96
N ALA A 235 -22.88 3.37 21.92
CA ALA A 235 -22.45 3.04 23.28
C ALA A 235 -23.47 2.14 23.99
N THR A 236 -24.76 2.25 23.65
CA THR A 236 -25.80 1.36 24.13
C THR A 236 -25.92 0.12 23.26
N HIS A 237 -25.76 0.23 21.93
CA HIS A 237 -25.90 -0.88 20.97
C HIS A 237 -24.53 -1.38 20.48
N GLY A 238 -23.75 -1.96 21.39
CA GLY A 238 -22.43 -2.48 21.08
C GLY A 238 -22.07 -3.69 21.94
N ARG A 239 -20.76 -3.90 22.15
CA ARG A 239 -20.22 -5.10 22.79
C ARG A 239 -20.80 -5.40 24.18
N ARG A 240 -21.23 -4.38 24.93
CA ARG A 240 -21.89 -4.53 26.24
C ARG A 240 -23.24 -5.27 26.17
N GLN A 241 -23.91 -5.21 25.02
CA GLN A 241 -25.14 -5.94 24.73
C GLN A 241 -24.88 -7.24 23.95
N GLY A 242 -23.62 -7.64 23.77
CA GLY A 242 -23.25 -8.79 22.94
C GLY A 242 -23.39 -8.52 21.43
N LEU A 243 -23.57 -7.26 21.03
CA LEU A 243 -23.69 -6.85 19.64
C LEU A 243 -22.33 -6.45 19.06
N ASN A 244 -22.12 -6.81 17.80
CA ASN A 244 -20.98 -6.45 16.96
C ASN A 244 -21.45 -5.66 15.73
N CYS A 245 -20.52 -4.96 15.08
CA CYS A 245 -20.84 -4.08 13.95
C CYS A 245 -21.62 -4.78 12.84
N VAL A 246 -21.27 -6.04 12.54
CA VAL A 246 -21.89 -6.85 11.48
C VAL A 246 -23.32 -7.27 11.77
N ASP A 247 -23.78 -7.16 13.02
CA ASP A 247 -25.17 -7.47 13.39
C ASP A 247 -26.13 -6.37 12.89
N CYS A 248 -25.61 -5.15 12.66
CA CYS A 248 -26.39 -4.00 12.19
C CYS A 248 -25.95 -3.51 10.80
N HIS A 249 -24.67 -3.61 10.49
CA HIS A 249 -24.07 -3.10 9.26
C HIS A 249 -23.67 -4.25 8.34
N LYS A 250 -24.17 -4.24 7.11
CA LYS A 250 -23.70 -5.11 6.03
C LYS A 250 -22.65 -4.39 5.22
N LEU A 251 -21.60 -5.13 4.87
CA LEU A 251 -20.59 -4.68 3.93
C LEU A 251 -21.03 -5.02 2.50
N THR A 252 -20.83 -4.10 1.57
CA THR A 252 -21.12 -4.29 0.15
C THR A 252 -19.89 -3.96 -0.68
N ASN A 253 -19.80 -4.53 -1.88
CA ASN A 253 -18.76 -4.23 -2.86
C ASN A 253 -19.09 -2.98 -3.69
N ALA A 254 -19.88 -2.04 -3.16
CA ALA A 254 -20.25 -0.83 -3.88
C ALA A 254 -18.99 0.00 -4.21
N THR A 255 -18.94 0.51 -5.43
CA THR A 255 -17.83 1.35 -5.93
C THR A 255 -17.74 2.67 -5.16
N ALA A 256 -18.88 3.28 -4.82
CA ALA A 256 -18.91 4.46 -3.98
C ALA A 256 -18.65 4.09 -2.51
N GLN A 257 -17.59 4.64 -1.93
CA GLN A 257 -17.19 4.37 -0.53
C GLN A 257 -18.35 4.58 0.46
N ARG A 258 -19.20 5.60 0.22
CA ARG A 258 -20.40 5.91 1.03
C ARG A 258 -21.48 4.81 1.04
N GLN A 259 -21.44 3.86 0.11
CA GLN A 259 -22.42 2.78 -0.05
C GLN A 259 -21.88 1.41 0.40
N GLN A 260 -20.59 1.32 0.74
CA GLN A 260 -19.95 0.07 1.13
C GLN A 260 -20.40 -0.46 2.49
N VAL A 261 -20.98 0.39 3.34
CA VAL A 261 -21.49 -0.01 4.66
C VAL A 261 -22.94 0.44 4.78
N THR A 262 -23.87 -0.50 4.96
CA THR A 262 -25.28 -0.15 5.10
C THR A 262 -25.52 0.61 6.40
N GLN A 263 -26.41 1.60 6.37
CA GLN A 263 -26.82 2.33 7.57
C GLN A 263 -28.18 1.80 8.04
N PRO A 264 -28.32 1.34 9.30
CA PRO A 264 -29.62 1.03 9.86
C PRO A 264 -30.54 2.25 9.75
N ARG A 265 -31.78 2.01 9.33
CA ARG A 265 -32.79 3.07 9.24
C ARG A 265 -33.49 3.20 10.58
N PRO A 266 -33.76 4.44 11.04
CA PRO A 266 -34.47 4.67 12.29
C PRO A 266 -35.98 4.52 12.09
N LEU A 267 -36.39 3.34 11.63
CA LEU A 267 -37.77 3.01 11.36
C LEU A 267 -38.13 1.84 12.26
N GLN A 268 -39.11 2.03 13.11
CA GLN A 268 -39.77 0.94 13.83
C GLN A 268 -41.00 0.48 13.08
N HIS A 269 -41.70 1.37 12.38
CA HIS A 269 -42.89 1.04 11.62
C HIS A 269 -42.64 1.22 10.11
N PHE A 270 -43.36 0.47 9.29
CA PHE A 270 -43.33 0.58 7.82
C PHE A 270 -41.93 0.41 7.18
N GLY A 271 -41.04 -0.34 7.82
CA GLY A 271 -39.69 -0.59 7.32
C GLY A 271 -39.72 -1.46 6.06
N SER A 272 -39.11 -0.98 4.96
CA SER A 272 -38.88 -1.82 3.77
C SER A 272 -37.65 -2.71 3.95
N SER A 273 -37.72 -3.93 3.40
CA SER A 273 -36.90 -5.10 3.75
C SER A 273 -35.42 -5.09 3.35
N ARG A 274 -34.84 -3.98 2.88
CA ARG A 274 -33.46 -3.96 2.33
C ARG A 274 -32.38 -3.50 3.31
N ALA A 275 -32.72 -2.76 4.37
CA ALA A 275 -31.77 -2.32 5.39
C ALA A 275 -32.20 -2.80 6.77
N GLN A 276 -31.25 -2.97 7.70
CA GLN A 276 -31.57 -3.22 9.10
C GLN A 276 -32.39 -2.04 9.64
N THR A 277 -33.40 -2.34 10.44
CA THR A 277 -34.28 -1.33 11.06
C THR A 277 -34.35 -1.57 12.56
N CYS A 278 -34.89 -0.62 13.33
CA CYS A 278 -35.10 -0.80 14.77
C CYS A 278 -35.92 -2.08 15.05
N MET A 279 -36.95 -2.32 14.24
CA MET A 279 -37.86 -3.46 14.38
C MET A 279 -37.21 -4.80 14.05
N THR A 280 -36.03 -4.83 13.44
CA THR A 280 -35.33 -6.10 13.24
C THR A 280 -34.91 -6.74 14.58
N CYS A 281 -34.75 -5.94 15.63
CA CYS A 281 -34.43 -6.39 16.98
C CYS A 281 -35.47 -6.00 18.03
N HIS A 282 -36.07 -4.82 17.91
CA HIS A 282 -37.11 -4.34 18.80
C HIS A 282 -38.48 -4.86 18.35
N ASN A 283 -38.76 -6.15 18.51
CA ASN A 283 -39.98 -6.78 17.99
C ASN A 283 -40.68 -7.69 19.00
N ASP A 284 -40.39 -7.51 20.29
CA ASP A 284 -40.91 -8.33 21.40
C ASP A 284 -40.54 -9.83 21.34
N GLN A 285 -39.73 -10.25 20.37
CA GLN A 285 -39.34 -11.64 20.16
C GLN A 285 -37.86 -11.88 20.43
N ARG A 286 -36.98 -10.95 20.04
CA ARG A 286 -35.54 -11.13 20.25
C ARG A 286 -35.18 -11.06 21.74
N ARG A 287 -34.24 -11.91 22.15
CA ARG A 287 -33.66 -11.90 23.49
C ARG A 287 -32.17 -11.61 23.44
N PHE A 288 -31.68 -10.74 24.31
CA PHE A 288 -30.26 -10.48 24.53
C PHE A 288 -29.96 -10.60 26.03
N ASN A 289 -28.92 -11.37 26.39
CA ASN A 289 -28.56 -11.65 27.78
C ASN A 289 -29.75 -12.11 28.64
N GLY A 290 -30.58 -13.01 28.10
CA GLY A 290 -31.77 -13.57 28.76
C GLY A 290 -33.00 -12.64 28.80
N LYS A 291 -32.90 -11.37 28.39
CA LYS A 291 -34.01 -10.41 28.40
C LYS A 291 -34.58 -10.19 27.01
N THR A 292 -35.91 -10.21 26.89
CA THR A 292 -36.60 -9.82 25.65
C THR A 292 -36.38 -8.33 25.39
N VAL A 293 -36.02 -8.00 24.16
CA VAL A 293 -35.88 -6.62 23.71
C VAL A 293 -37.28 -6.07 23.44
N PHE A 294 -37.58 -4.93 24.05
CA PHE A 294 -38.87 -4.25 23.87
C PHE A 294 -39.16 -3.99 22.38
N GLY A 295 -40.41 -4.14 21.97
CA GLY A 295 -40.90 -3.82 20.64
C GLY A 295 -42.16 -2.96 20.69
N GLU A 296 -43.15 -3.32 19.90
CA GLU A 296 -44.39 -2.55 19.72
C GLU A 296 -45.54 -3.01 20.63
N ALA A 297 -45.40 -4.15 21.32
CA ALA A 297 -46.44 -4.70 22.18
C ALA A 297 -46.76 -3.81 23.41
N ASN A 298 -45.84 -2.93 23.83
CA ASN A 298 -46.02 -2.03 24.96
C ASN A 298 -45.79 -0.58 24.55
N PHE A 299 -46.88 0.19 24.47
CA PHE A 299 -46.85 1.58 24.04
C PHE A 299 -45.99 2.49 24.94
N LYS A 300 -45.78 2.13 26.23
CA LYS A 300 -44.89 2.87 27.12
C LYS A 300 -43.43 2.81 26.67
N ASP A 301 -43.03 1.77 25.93
CA ASP A 301 -41.67 1.60 25.45
C ASP A 301 -41.36 2.49 24.23
N CYS A 302 -42.37 3.03 23.54
CA CYS A 302 -42.19 3.99 22.44
C CYS A 302 -41.46 5.27 22.89
N ALA A 303 -41.69 5.73 24.12
CA ALA A 303 -41.05 6.91 24.71
C ALA A 303 -39.53 6.75 24.89
N ARG A 304 -38.99 5.52 24.80
CA ARG A 304 -37.55 5.26 24.89
C ARG A 304 -36.79 5.80 23.68
N CYS A 305 -37.44 5.83 22.51
CA CYS A 305 -36.86 6.25 21.25
C CYS A 305 -37.44 7.60 20.77
N HIS A 306 -38.73 7.82 20.99
CA HIS A 306 -39.42 9.05 20.59
C HIS A 306 -39.35 10.09 21.71
N LYS A 307 -38.73 11.22 21.41
CA LYS A 307 -38.63 12.39 22.29
C LYS A 307 -38.97 13.64 21.48
N GLY A 308 -39.92 14.44 21.95
CA GLY A 308 -40.33 15.68 21.29
C GLY A 308 -41.80 15.99 21.49
N THR A 309 -42.17 17.27 21.35
CA THR A 309 -43.55 17.77 21.53
C THR A 309 -44.55 17.23 20.51
N THR A 310 -44.05 16.66 19.41
CA THR A 310 -44.85 16.01 18.37
C THR A 310 -45.18 14.54 18.66
N PHE A 311 -44.54 13.92 19.66
CA PHE A 311 -44.89 12.59 20.12
C PHE A 311 -45.86 12.70 21.31
N ARG A 312 -47.12 12.28 21.12
CA ARG A 312 -48.15 12.27 22.16
C ARG A 312 -48.53 10.82 22.48
N MET A 313 -48.62 10.51 23.77
CA MET A 313 -49.13 9.24 24.25
C MET A 313 -50.65 9.26 24.37
#